data_AF-A0A830C1K6-F1
#
_entry.id   AF-A0A830C1K6-F1
#
_cell.length_a   1.000
_cell.length_b   1.000
_cell.length_c   1.000
_cell.angle_alpha   90.00
_cell.angle_beta   90.00
_cell.angle_gamma   90.00
#
_symmetry.space_group_name_H-M   'P 1'
#
loop_
_entity.id
_entity.type
_entity.pdbx_description
1 polymer ?
#
loop_
_entity_poly.entity_id
_entity_poly.type
_entity_poly.pdbx_seq_one_letter_code
_entity_poly.pdbx_strand_id
1 'polypeptide(L)'
;MMMSKLIKFLSSLLQRVAESNDLSRSLQPQKISAFHGLTRPTISIQSYLDRIFKYANCSPSCYIVAYVYLDRFTQCQPGLALNSYNVHRLLITSVMVSAKFMDDM
;
A
#
# COMPACT_ATOMS: atom_id res chain seq x y z
N MET A 1 -2.39 -21.37 -0.76
CA MET A 1 -2.28 -21.42 0.72
C MET A 1 -1.23 -20.45 1.28
N MET A 2 -0.01 -20.37 0.74
CA MET A 2 1.03 -19.43 1.21
C MET A 2 0.72 -17.97 0.90
N MET A 3 0.26 -17.66 -0.33
CA MET A 3 -0.03 -16.27 -0.72
C MET A 3 -1.20 -15.64 0.03
N SER A 4 -2.22 -16.43 0.36
CA SER A 4 -3.32 -15.95 1.19
C SER A 4 -2.87 -15.55 2.60
N LYS A 5 -1.85 -16.23 3.16
CA LYS A 5 -1.26 -15.84 4.45
C LYS A 5 -0.46 -14.55 4.32
N LEU A 6 0.33 -14.41 3.25
CA LEU A 6 1.09 -13.19 2.96
C LEU A 6 0.18 -11.99 2.78
N ILE A 7 -0.86 -12.09 1.95
CA ILE A 7 -1.83 -11.01 1.71
C ILE A 7 -2.49 -10.58 3.02
N LYS A 8 -2.96 -11.54 3.83
CA LYS A 8 -3.53 -11.25 5.14
C LYS A 8 -2.54 -10.51 6.03
N PHE A 9 -1.30 -10.98 6.13
CA PHE A 9 -0.26 -10.34 6.93
C PHE A 9 0.06 -8.91 6.46
N LEU A 10 0.31 -8.72 5.16
CA LEU A 10 0.60 -7.40 4.60
C LEU A 10 -0.58 -6.43 4.80
N SER A 11 -1.80 -6.91 4.57
CA SER A 11 -3.00 -6.08 4.75
C SER A 11 -3.21 -5.66 6.20
N SER A 12 -3.00 -6.55 7.18
CA SER A 12 -3.18 -6.22 8.60
C SER A 12 -2.10 -5.26 9.10
N LEU A 13 -0.86 -5.43 8.62
CA LEU A 13 0.23 -4.51 8.90
C LEU A 13 -0.05 -3.11 8.33
N LEU A 14 -0.42 -3.02 7.05
CA LEU A 14 -0.72 -1.74 6.40
C LEU A 14 -1.94 -1.07 7.03
N GLN A 15 -2.97 -1.85 7.41
CA GLN A 15 -4.15 -1.32 8.12
C GLN A 15 -3.74 -0.69 9.45
N ARG A 16 -2.94 -1.39 10.27
CA ARG A 16 -2.49 -0.89 11.57
C ARG A 16 -1.64 0.39 11.44
N VAL A 17 -0.74 0.43 10.45
CA VAL A 17 0.07 1.62 10.19
C VAL A 17 -0.80 2.80 9.74
N ALA A 18 -1.74 2.57 8.82
CA ALA A 18 -2.65 3.60 8.34
C ALA A 18 -3.51 4.20 9.47
N GLU A 19 -4.08 3.35 10.32
CA GLU A 19 -4.92 3.77 11.45
C GLU A 19 -4.12 4.51 12.52
N SER A 20 -2.92 4.03 12.85
CA SER A 20 -2.01 4.72 13.77
C SER A 20 -1.67 6.13 13.27
N ASN A 21 -1.38 6.27 11.97
CA ASN A 21 -1.02 7.54 11.36
C ASN A 21 -2.24 8.48 11.20
N ASP A 22 -3.45 7.94 11.00
CA ASP A 22 -4.69 8.73 10.98
C ASP A 22 -4.93 9.42 12.33
N LEU A 23 -4.61 8.75 13.45
CA LEU A 23 -4.71 9.30 14.80
C LEU A 23 -3.65 10.38 15.07
N SER A 24 -2.42 10.16 14.57
CA SER A 24 -1.32 11.14 14.70
C SER A 24 -1.48 12.38 13.81
N ARG A 25 -2.52 12.45 12.97
CA ARG A 25 -2.75 13.53 11.99
C ARG A 25 -2.97 14.92 12.60
N SER A 26 -3.21 15.03 13.90
CA SER A 26 -3.50 16.30 14.59
C SER A 26 -2.35 17.33 14.58
N LEU A 27 -1.13 16.97 14.17
CA LEU A 27 0.07 17.77 14.49
C LEU A 27 0.82 18.35 13.29
N GLN A 28 0.51 17.97 12.03
CA GLN A 28 1.31 18.42 10.87
C GLN A 28 0.46 18.70 9.62
N PRO A 29 0.70 19.81 8.89
CA PRO A 29 0.10 20.06 7.58
C PRO A 29 0.50 18.94 6.61
N GLN A 30 -0.48 18.17 6.15
CA GLN A 30 -0.23 17.10 5.17
C GLN A 30 0.04 17.73 3.81
N LYS A 31 1.20 17.42 3.21
CA LYS A 31 1.49 17.80 1.84
C LYS A 31 0.55 17.01 0.92
N ILE A 32 -0.23 17.69 0.09
CA ILE A 32 -1.11 17.02 -0.87
C ILE A 32 -0.22 16.29 -1.88
N SER A 33 -0.43 14.98 -2.03
CA SER A 33 0.28 14.15 -3.02
C SER A 33 -0.72 13.54 -4.00
N ALA A 34 -0.23 13.11 -5.16
CA ALA A 34 -1.04 12.40 -6.16
C ALA A 34 -1.68 11.10 -5.63
N PHE A 35 -1.15 10.59 -4.50
CA PHE A 35 -1.67 9.39 -3.85
C PHE A 35 -2.77 9.68 -2.84
N HIS A 36 -3.05 10.95 -2.51
CA HIS A 36 -4.09 11.28 -1.54
C HIS A 36 -5.47 11.27 -2.19
N GLY A 37 -6.37 10.39 -1.71
CA GLY A 37 -7.76 10.37 -2.11
C GLY A 37 -8.57 11.48 -1.43
N LEU A 38 -9.60 11.97 -2.12
CA LEU A 38 -10.56 12.94 -1.55
C LEU A 38 -11.42 12.31 -0.45
N THR A 39 -11.65 11.00 -0.53
CA THR A 39 -12.44 10.23 0.42
C THR A 39 -11.72 8.92 0.75
N ARG A 40 -12.01 8.38 1.94
CA ARG A 40 -11.55 7.06 2.35
C ARG A 40 -12.24 5.99 1.49
N PRO A 41 -11.50 5.05 0.86
CA PRO A 41 -12.12 3.95 0.13
C PRO A 41 -12.98 3.08 1.05
N THR A 42 -14.14 2.63 0.56
CA THR A 42 -15.07 1.75 1.31
C THR A 42 -14.60 0.29 1.34
N ILE A 43 -13.72 -0.09 0.39
CA ILE A 43 -13.12 -1.42 0.33
C ILE A 43 -11.95 -1.53 1.33
N SER A 44 -11.90 -2.63 2.07
CA SER A 44 -10.77 -2.90 2.99
C SER A 44 -9.45 -3.07 2.23
N ILE A 45 -8.32 -2.82 2.90
CA ILE A 45 -7.00 -3.04 2.31
C ILE A 45 -6.82 -4.51 1.90
N GLN A 46 -7.29 -5.45 2.71
CA GLN A 46 -7.21 -6.88 2.41
C GLN A 46 -8.01 -7.23 1.15
N SER A 47 -9.29 -6.85 1.09
CA SER A 47 -10.13 -7.12 -0.08
C SER A 47 -9.60 -6.44 -1.34
N TYR A 48 -8.96 -5.27 -1.21
CA TYR A 48 -8.32 -4.60 -2.32
C TYR A 48 -7.07 -5.36 -2.79
N LEU A 49 -6.21 -5.80 -1.86
CA LEU A 49 -5.01 -6.58 -2.18
C LEU A 49 -5.36 -7.96 -2.77
N ASP A 50 -6.41 -8.61 -2.29
CA ASP A 50 -6.97 -9.84 -2.87
C ASP A 50 -7.43 -9.61 -4.33
N ARG A 51 -8.06 -8.47 -4.63
CA ARG A 51 -8.42 -8.09 -6.01
C ARG A 51 -7.18 -7.89 -6.86
N ILE A 52 -6.18 -7.17 -6.37
CA ILE A 52 -4.92 -6.98 -7.10
C ILE A 52 -4.29 -8.34 -7.40
N PHE A 53 -4.22 -9.24 -6.42
CA PHE A 53 -3.74 -10.60 -6.61
C PHE A 53 -4.51 -11.39 -7.66
N LYS A 54 -5.84 -11.27 -7.66
CA LYS A 54 -6.69 -11.96 -8.62
C LYS A 54 -6.52 -11.44 -10.06
N TYR A 55 -6.30 -10.14 -10.24
CA TYR A 55 -6.41 -9.49 -11.55
C TYR A 55 -5.08 -9.01 -12.15
N ALA A 56 -4.05 -8.74 -11.34
CA ALA A 56 -2.78 -8.20 -11.82
C ALA A 56 -1.90 -9.24 -12.54
N ASN A 57 -2.12 -10.53 -12.27
CA ASN A 57 -1.37 -11.64 -12.88
C ASN A 57 0.16 -11.45 -12.84
N CYS A 58 0.68 -11.05 -11.67
CA CYS A 58 2.11 -10.83 -11.44
C CYS A 58 2.70 -11.85 -10.46
N SER A 59 4.02 -12.01 -10.48
CA SER A 59 4.71 -12.98 -9.63
C SER A 59 4.50 -12.70 -8.15
N PRO A 60 4.46 -13.73 -7.29
CA PRO A 60 4.34 -13.53 -5.86
C PRO A 60 5.43 -12.66 -5.21
N SER A 61 6.65 -12.69 -5.77
CA SER A 61 7.77 -11.82 -5.38
C SER A 61 7.41 -10.33 -5.50
N CYS A 62 6.53 -9.98 -6.45
CA CYS A 62 6.15 -8.61 -6.71
C CYS A 62 5.48 -7.95 -5.49
N TYR A 63 4.76 -8.72 -4.66
CA TYR A 63 4.11 -8.24 -3.44
C TYR A 63 5.10 -7.95 -2.32
N ILE A 64 6.16 -8.74 -2.20
CA ILE A 64 7.24 -8.52 -1.23
C ILE A 64 8.00 -7.26 -1.60
N VAL A 65 8.36 -7.14 -2.88
CA VAL A 65 9.08 -5.97 -3.41
C VAL A 65 8.21 -4.70 -3.32
N ALA A 66 6.90 -4.81 -3.57
CA ALA A 66 5.96 -3.70 -3.38
C ALA A 66 5.93 -3.22 -1.92
N TYR A 67 5.98 -4.13 -0.94
CA TYR A 67 6.11 -3.76 0.46
C TYR A 67 7.42 -3.02 0.75
N VAL A 68 8.54 -3.48 0.19
CA VAL A 68 9.85 -2.78 0.30
C VAL A 68 9.77 -1.38 -0.32
N TYR A 69 9.06 -1.19 -1.43
CA TYR A 69 8.86 0.12 -2.03
C TYR A 69 8.03 1.06 -1.14
N LEU A 70 6.97 0.54 -0.51
CA LEU A 70 6.18 1.32 0.45
C LEU A 70 7.01 1.74 1.67
N ASP A 71 7.80 0.83 2.23
CA ASP A 71 8.66 1.12 3.38
C ASP A 71 9.76 2.15 3.05
N ARG A 72 10.38 2.03 1.87
CA ARG A 72 11.34 3.05 1.40
C ARG A 72 10.66 4.39 1.16
N PHE A 73 9.44 4.39 0.60
CA PHE A 73 8.69 5.62 0.34
C PHE A 73 8.40 6.38 1.63
N THR A 74 7.97 5.71 2.70
CA THR A 74 7.69 6.35 3.99
C THR A 74 8.96 6.91 4.64
N GLN A 75 10.10 6.24 4.47
CA GLN A 75 11.41 6.74 4.96
C GLN A 75 11.89 7.96 4.16
N CYS A 76 11.75 7.94 2.84
CA CYS A 76 12.19 9.04 1.97
C CYS A 76 11.25 10.25 1.99
N GLN A 77 9.99 10.09 2.39
CA GLN A 77 8.98 11.15 2.42
C GLN A 77 8.36 11.27 3.82
N PRO A 78 9.11 11.76 4.83
CA PRO A 78 8.62 11.86 6.21
C PRO A 78 7.40 12.79 6.36
N GLY A 79 7.20 13.73 5.42
CA GLY A 79 6.00 14.58 5.36
C GLY A 79 4.76 13.93 4.75
N LEU A 80 4.86 12.70 4.25
CA LEU A 80 3.77 11.94 3.61
C LEU A 80 3.57 10.61 4.33
N ALA A 81 2.96 10.67 5.52
CA ALA A 81 2.62 9.47 6.28
C ALA A 81 1.61 8.60 5.52
N LEU A 82 1.84 7.29 5.51
CA LEU A 82 0.89 6.32 4.97
C LEU A 82 -0.36 6.28 5.86
N ASN A 83 -1.54 6.52 5.29
CA ASN A 83 -2.78 6.71 6.03
C ASN A 83 -3.99 6.18 5.22
N SER A 84 -5.19 6.23 5.81
CA SER A 84 -6.39 5.65 5.18
C SER A 84 -6.80 6.30 3.84
N TYR A 85 -6.26 7.47 3.52
CA TYR A 85 -6.58 8.20 2.29
C TYR A 85 -5.60 7.92 1.15
N ASN A 86 -4.39 7.43 1.45
CA ASN A 86 -3.37 7.19 0.43
C ASN A 86 -2.94 5.73 0.28
N VAL A 87 -3.17 4.88 1.28
CA VAL A 87 -2.65 3.50 1.31
C VAL A 87 -3.08 2.68 0.10
N HIS A 88 -4.34 2.75 -0.35
CA HIS A 88 -4.82 2.00 -1.51
C HIS A 88 -4.10 2.42 -2.80
N ARG A 89 -3.93 3.72 -3.02
CA ARG A 89 -3.27 4.27 -4.22
C ARG A 89 -1.78 3.94 -4.23
N LEU A 90 -1.12 4.06 -3.08
CA LEU A 90 0.28 3.67 -2.91
C LEU A 90 0.47 2.16 -3.13
N LEU A 91 -0.46 1.33 -2.63
CA LEU A 91 -0.38 -0.12 -2.74
C LEU A 91 -0.44 -0.59 -4.20
N ILE A 92 -1.43 -0.16 -4.98
CA ILE A 92 -1.52 -0.53 -6.39
C ILE A 92 -0.31 -0.01 -7.18
N THR A 93 0.12 1.22 -6.91
CA THR A 93 1.30 1.80 -7.57
C THR A 93 2.53 0.94 -7.31
N SER A 94 2.76 0.56 -6.05
CA SER A 94 3.92 -0.24 -5.65
C SER A 94 3.89 -1.63 -6.28
N VAL A 95 2.73 -2.27 -6.35
CA VAL A 95 2.58 -3.58 -7.01
C VAL A 95 2.81 -3.47 -8.51
N MET A 96 2.23 -2.49 -9.19
CA MET A 96 2.39 -2.34 -10.65
C MET A 96 3.83 -1.99 -11.04
N VAL A 97 4.49 -1.13 -10.27
CA VAL A 97 5.93 -0.83 -10.46
C VAL A 97 6.72 -2.12 -10.27
N SER A 98 6.49 -2.83 -9.17
CA SER A 98 7.16 -4.10 -8.88
C SER A 98 7.00 -5.14 -10.00
N ALA A 99 5.77 -5.35 -10.48
CA ALA A 99 5.47 -6.27 -11.59
C ALA A 99 6.24 -5.89 -12.85
N LYS A 100 6.22 -4.60 -13.24
CA LYS A 100 6.97 -4.12 -14.40
C LYS A 100 8.48 -4.39 -14.31
N PHE A 101 9.06 -4.32 -13.11
CA PHE A 101 10.49 -4.56 -12.94
C PHE A 101 10.85 -6.03 -12.81
N MET A 102 9.98 -6.84 -12.20
CA MET A 102 10.28 -8.23 -11.86
C MET A 102 9.81 -9.24 -12.90
N ASP A 103 8.72 -8.93 -13.63
CA ASP A 103 8.09 -9.86 -14.57
C ASP A 103 8.31 -9.49 -16.05
N ASP A 104 8.54 -8.21 -16.37
CA ASP A 104 8.80 -7.78 -17.77
C ASP A 104 10.29 -7.79 -18.16
N MET A 105 11.22 -7.97 -17.20
CA MET A 105 12.66 -8.13 -17.45
C MET A 105 13.05 -9.59 -17.61
#